data_AF-A0A7Y0XBB0-F1
#
_entry.id   AF-A0A7Y0XBB0-F1
#
_cell.length_a   1.000
_cell.length_b   1.000
_cell.length_c   1.000
_cell.angle_alpha   90.00
_cell.angle_beta   90.00
_cell.angle_gamma   90.00
#
_symmetry.space_group_name_H-M   'P 1'
#
loop_
_entity.id
_entity.type
_entity.pdbx_description
1 polymer ?
#
loop_
_entity_poly.entity_id
_entity_poly.type
_entity_poly.pdbx_seq_one_letter_code
_entity_poly.pdbx_strand_id
1 'polypeptide(L)'
;ASLSRRSILKGGLGISAMTAFGAFGLAGCNSSDSGSTVSSGSGASKAVLNFESIPGSLTDAVSIPQGYTAQVLVPWGTPLNAQGSAWQN
;
A
#
# COMPACT_ATOMS: atom_id res chain seq x y z
N ALA A 1 -38.77 15.62 29.06
CA ALA A 1 -37.35 15.36 28.71
C ALA A 1 -37.29 14.77 27.30
N SER A 2 -36.78 15.51 26.31
CA SER A 2 -36.61 15.01 24.95
C SER A 2 -35.27 14.28 24.84
N LEU A 3 -35.27 12.95 24.92
CA LEU A 3 -34.06 12.15 24.73
C LEU A 3 -33.67 12.17 23.24
N SER A 4 -32.51 12.76 22.96
CA SER A 4 -31.94 12.87 21.61
C SER A 4 -31.59 11.49 21.08
N ARG A 5 -32.47 10.94 20.22
CA ARG A 5 -32.24 9.71 19.45
C ARG A 5 -30.94 9.75 18.63
N ARG A 6 -30.44 10.95 18.33
CA ARG A 6 -29.20 11.18 17.58
C ARG A 6 -27.93 10.87 18.38
N SER A 7 -27.93 10.99 19.71
CA SER A 7 -26.74 10.63 20.52
C SER A 7 -26.50 9.12 20.60
N ILE A 8 -27.57 8.32 20.62
CA ILE A 8 -27.48 6.86 20.76
C ILE A 8 -26.87 6.22 19.50
N LEU A 9 -27.28 6.69 18.32
CA LEU A 9 -26.73 6.21 17.03
C LEU A 9 -25.28 6.64 16.79
N LYS A 10 -24.84 7.77 17.37
CA LYS A 10 -23.47 8.27 17.22
C LYS A 10 -22.46 7.54 18.11
N GLY A 11 -22.91 6.90 19.19
CA GLY A 11 -22.08 6.09 20.09
C GLY A 11 -21.96 4.61 19.70
N GLY A 12 -22.94 4.06 18.98
CA GLY A 12 -23.02 2.61 18.69
C GLY A 12 -22.11 2.09 17.57
N LEU A 13 -21.69 2.96 16.63
CA LEU A 13 -20.88 2.54 15.47
C LEU A 13 -19.38 2.45 15.75
N GLY A 14 -18.89 3.04 16.85
CA GLY A 14 -17.46 3.06 17.18
C GLY A 14 -16.92 1.73 17.71
N ILE A 15 -17.74 0.98 18.44
CA ILE A 15 -17.28 -0.23 19.15
C ILE A 15 -17.30 -1.46 18.24
N SER A 16 -18.31 -1.61 17.36
CA SER A 16 -18.41 -2.77 16.45
C SER A 16 -17.38 -2.74 15.31
N ALA A 17 -16.95 -1.55 14.87
CA ALA A 17 -15.88 -1.43 13.88
C ALA A 17 -14.53 -1.91 14.43
N MET A 18 -14.23 -1.64 15.71
CA MET A 18 -13.00 -2.13 16.36
C MET A 18 -12.95 -3.66 16.42
N THR A 19 -14.08 -4.34 16.67
CA THR A 19 -14.13 -5.81 16.70
C THR A 19 -14.02 -6.42 15.31
N ALA A 20 -14.64 -5.79 14.28
CA ALA A 20 -14.58 -6.28 12.91
C ALA A 20 -13.19 -6.08 12.26
N PHE A 21 -12.53 -4.94 12.51
CA PHE A 21 -11.16 -4.68 12.04
C PHE A 21 -10.08 -5.33 12.92
N GLY A 22 -10.38 -5.64 14.18
CA GLY A 22 -9.49 -6.39 15.08
C GLY A 22 -9.47 -7.89 14.81
N ALA A 23 -10.60 -8.49 14.40
CA ALA A 23 -10.70 -9.94 14.17
C ALA A 23 -10.06 -10.39 12.85
N PHE A 24 -10.01 -9.53 11.83
CA PHE A 24 -9.39 -9.84 10.53
C PHE A 24 -7.96 -9.30 10.37
N GLY A 25 -7.38 -8.72 11.44
CA GLY A 25 -6.01 -8.23 11.44
C GLY A 25 -5.82 -7.09 10.44
N LEU A 26 -5.88 -5.85 10.93
CA LEU A 26 -5.23 -4.75 10.21
C LEU A 26 -3.75 -5.14 10.07
N ALA A 27 -3.33 -5.57 8.88
CA ALA A 27 -1.92 -5.71 8.53
C ALA A 27 -1.33 -4.30 8.41
N GLY A 28 -1.22 -3.61 9.54
CA GLY A 28 -0.45 -2.39 9.65
C GLY A 28 1.01 -2.79 9.56
N CYS A 29 1.71 -2.34 8.52
CA CYS A 29 3.16 -2.27 8.52
C CYS A 29 3.58 -1.21 9.53
N ASN A 30 3.49 -1.54 10.82
CA ASN A 30 3.95 -0.71 11.91
C ASN A 30 5.43 -1.02 12.11
N SER A 31 6.29 -0.19 11.52
CA SER A 31 7.72 -0.21 11.82
C SER A 31 7.95 0.50 13.17
N SER A 32 7.55 -0.18 14.24
CA SER A 32 7.95 0.16 15.61
C SER A 32 8.13 -1.15 16.37
N ASP A 33 9.38 -1.41 16.70
CA ASP A 33 9.86 -2.54 17.48
C ASP A 33 9.14 -2.70 18.82
N SER A 34 8.42 -3.81 19.00
CA SER A 34 8.34 -4.58 20.25
C SER A 34 7.32 -5.70 20.13
N GLY A 35 7.82 -6.94 20.06
CA GLY A 35 7.21 -8.15 20.62
C GLY A 35 5.74 -8.44 20.27
N SER A 36 5.48 -8.98 19.08
CA SER A 36 4.39 -9.95 18.92
C SER A 36 4.76 -11.01 17.90
N THR A 37 4.80 -12.27 18.35
CA THR A 37 5.06 -13.44 17.51
C THR A 37 3.83 -13.73 16.65
N VAL A 38 3.77 -13.10 15.48
CA VAL A 38 2.84 -13.51 14.41
C VAL A 38 3.34 -14.82 13.83
N SER A 39 2.47 -15.84 13.85
CA SER A 39 2.73 -17.14 13.25
C SER A 39 3.07 -16.97 11.77
N SER A 40 4.35 -17.18 11.46
CA SER A 40 4.91 -17.07 10.12
C SER A 40 4.27 -18.14 9.23
N GLY A 41 3.46 -17.71 8.26
CA GLY A 41 2.98 -18.59 7.19
C GLY A 41 4.15 -19.35 6.59
N SER A 42 4.13 -20.67 6.78
CA SER A 42 5.19 -21.60 6.39
C SER A 42 5.27 -21.69 4.87
N GLY A 43 6.16 -20.87 4.31
CA GLY A 43 6.60 -20.90 2.93
C GLY A 43 7.66 -19.83 2.71
N ALA A 44 8.73 -19.85 3.53
CA ALA A 44 9.86 -18.97 3.32
C ALA A 44 10.41 -19.23 1.91
N SER A 45 10.20 -18.26 1.03
CA SER A 45 10.64 -18.36 -0.36
C SER A 45 12.16 -18.51 -0.35
N LYS A 46 12.70 -19.55 -0.99
CA LYS A 46 14.16 -19.76 -1.14
C LYS A 46 14.78 -18.81 -2.19
N ALA A 47 14.03 -17.77 -2.61
CA ALA A 47 14.48 -16.82 -3.59
C ALA A 47 15.57 -15.94 -2.99
N VAL A 48 16.72 -15.88 -3.65
CA VAL A 48 17.80 -14.95 -3.31
C VAL A 48 17.51 -13.64 -4.01
N LEU A 49 17.35 -12.57 -3.24
CA LEU A 49 17.23 -11.21 -3.75
C LEU A 49 18.63 -10.60 -3.74
N ASN A 50 19.13 -10.21 -4.92
CA ASN A 50 20.46 -9.58 -5.07
C ASN A 50 20.40 -8.04 -4.92
N PHE A 51 19.41 -7.53 -4.19
CA PHE A 51 19.26 -6.10 -3.92
C PHE A 51 18.86 -5.90 -2.46
N GLU A 52 19.31 -4.79 -1.90
CA GLU A 52 18.90 -4.38 -0.55
C GLU A 52 17.49 -3.79 -0.59
N SER A 53 16.68 -4.10 0.41
CA SER A 53 15.32 -3.56 0.51
C SER A 53 15.37 -2.04 0.69
N ILE A 54 14.46 -1.33 0.03
CA ILE A 54 14.34 0.13 0.14
C ILE A 54 13.02 0.52 0.83
N PRO A 55 12.99 1.63 1.59
CA PRO A 55 11.75 2.11 2.19
C PRO A 55 10.75 2.56 1.10
N GLY A 56 9.46 2.53 1.45
CA GLY A 56 8.43 3.14 0.61
C GLY A 56 8.66 4.65 0.45
N SER A 57 8.21 5.21 -0.69
CA SER A 57 8.34 6.63 -1.00
C SER A 57 6.99 7.28 -1.27
N LEU A 58 6.88 8.56 -0.90
CA LEU A 58 5.73 9.43 -1.19
C LEU A 58 6.04 10.41 -2.35
N THR A 59 7.20 10.29 -2.97
CA THR A 59 7.60 11.11 -4.11
C THR A 59 6.89 10.67 -5.39
N ASP A 60 6.53 11.61 -6.26
CA ASP A 60 6.11 11.32 -7.63
C ASP A 60 7.34 10.97 -8.51
N ALA A 61 7.95 9.82 -8.22
CA ALA A 61 9.16 9.33 -8.86
C ALA A 61 9.33 7.82 -8.67
N VAL A 62 10.20 7.21 -9.49
CA VAL A 62 10.57 5.79 -9.36
C VAL A 62 11.74 5.65 -8.37
N SER A 63 11.51 4.96 -7.25
CA SER A 63 12.55 4.64 -6.26
C SER A 63 13.18 3.29 -6.56
N ILE A 64 14.53 3.24 -6.61
CA ILE A 64 15.30 2.04 -6.96
C ILE A 64 16.45 1.79 -5.97
N PRO A 65 16.90 0.52 -5.80
CA PRO A 65 18.08 0.20 -5.01
C PRO A 65 19.38 0.77 -5.61
N GLN A 66 20.43 0.83 -4.79
CA GLN A 66 21.77 1.27 -5.23
C GLN A 66 22.32 0.36 -6.34
N GLY A 67 22.99 0.95 -7.34
CA GLY A 67 23.56 0.22 -8.48
C GLY A 67 22.58 -0.12 -9.60
N TYR A 68 21.31 0.29 -9.50
CA TYR A 68 20.30 0.11 -10.54
C TYR A 68 20.02 1.42 -11.29
N THR A 69 19.37 1.32 -12.46
CA THR A 69 18.91 2.47 -13.26
C THR A 69 17.54 2.17 -13.85
N ALA A 70 16.66 3.17 -13.85
CA ALA A 70 15.36 3.10 -14.50
C ALA A 70 15.34 4.00 -15.75
N GLN A 71 14.66 3.55 -16.81
CA GLN A 71 14.54 4.27 -18.07
C GLN A 71 13.13 4.10 -18.66
N VAL A 72 12.59 5.17 -19.25
CA VAL A 72 11.29 5.14 -19.93
C VAL A 72 11.48 4.52 -21.31
N LEU A 73 10.81 3.40 -21.57
CA LEU A 73 10.91 2.72 -22.86
C LEU A 73 10.01 3.37 -23.92
N VAL A 74 8.73 3.58 -23.59
CA VAL A 74 7.74 4.23 -24.47
C VAL A 74 6.79 5.03 -23.58
N PRO A 75 6.80 6.37 -23.62
CA PRO A 75 5.83 7.17 -22.88
C PRO A 75 4.44 7.02 -23.50
N TRP A 76 3.42 7.29 -22.69
CA TRP A 76 2.05 7.31 -23.15
C TRP A 76 1.86 8.29 -24.32
N GLY A 77 1.11 7.85 -25.33
CA GLY A 77 0.85 8.66 -26.53
C GLY A 77 1.95 8.60 -27.60
N THR A 78 3.03 7.83 -27.41
CA THR A 78 4.07 7.65 -28.44
C THR A 78 3.50 6.84 -29.62
N PRO A 79 3.53 7.38 -30.86
CA PRO A 79 3.10 6.63 -32.03
C PRO A 79 4.04 5.46 -32.30
N LEU A 80 3.48 4.25 -32.47
CA LEU A 80 4.26 3.02 -32.66
C LEU A 80 4.70 2.79 -34.11
N ASN A 81 4.21 3.60 -35.05
CA ASN A 81 4.53 3.53 -36.46
C ASN A 81 4.42 4.90 -37.12
N ALA A 82 4.88 5.00 -38.37
CA ALA A 82 4.91 6.25 -39.12
C ALA A 82 3.53 6.84 -39.44
N GLN A 83 2.45 6.07 -39.28
CA GLN A 83 1.08 6.53 -39.51
C GLN A 83 0.42 7.08 -38.23
N GLY A 84 1.03 6.88 -37.06
CA GLY A 84 0.50 7.36 -35.80
C GLY A 84 0.64 8.88 -35.67
N SER A 85 -0.47 9.54 -35.34
CA SER A 85 -0.46 10.96 -34.98
C SER A 85 0.22 11.19 -33.63
N ALA A 86 0.76 12.39 -33.43
CA ALA A 86 1.22 12.82 -32.11
C ALA A 86 0.05 12.83 -31.10
N TRP A 87 0.38 12.63 -29.82
CA TRP A 87 -0.57 12.72 -28.72
C TRP A 87 -1.21 14.11 -28.62
N GLN A 88 -2.51 14.17 -28.34
CA GLN A 88 -3.29 15.41 -28.21
C GLN A 88 -3.97 15.43 -26.83
N ASN A 89 -3.88 16.55 -26.12
CA ASN A 89 -4.46 16.75 -24.77
C ASN A 89 -5.87 17.37 -24.83
#